data_AF-A0A2T8I464-F1
#
_entry.id   AF-A0A2T8I464-F1
#
_cell.length_a   1.000
_cell.length_b   1.000
_cell.length_c   1.000
_cell.angle_alpha   90.00
_cell.angle_beta   90.00
_cell.angle_gamma   90.00
#
_symmetry.space_group_name_H-M   'P 1'
#
loop_
_entity.id
_entity.type
_entity.pdbx_description
1 polymer ?
#
loop_
_entity_poly.entity_id
_entity_poly.type
_entity_poly.pdbx_seq_one_letter_code
_entity_poly.pdbx_strand_id
1 'polypeptide(L)'
;MAGQSPLRRWKPFFAAFGLVDAAIEAAGPALCRDELRGARGEVVELLCGVPAGGGGEAEELCAVLDGFMAESLLTLQAVPAEAVPRVLASSADLAEAIGALRCHQSARVRGLARDVVRGWSAAVEDDIARASAAMAKLDDLCRVPAAEASRPSPVALSVSHGPRTVTPRAPTAIPQSLPKRTPPPAGRATRDCPEEEKKMDATKRKLREGYRGVEDAKRQRKIQVIQAPKILERRQREMHPILRERSQARCGTSAVARRRLLS
;
A
#
# COMPACT_ATOMS: atom_id res chain seq x y z
N MET A 1 20.10 -45.04 5.57
CA MET A 1 20.14 -43.68 6.15
C MET A 1 19.81 -42.71 5.02
N ALA A 2 18.61 -42.14 4.98
CA ALA A 2 18.31 -41.10 3.99
C ALA A 2 19.22 -39.89 4.29
N GLY A 3 20.02 -39.48 3.30
CA GLY A 3 20.89 -38.31 3.43
C GLY A 3 20.04 -37.10 3.81
N GLN A 4 20.43 -36.39 4.88
CA GLN A 4 19.73 -35.17 5.27
C GLN A 4 19.84 -34.16 4.14
N SER A 5 18.74 -33.49 3.77
CA SER A 5 18.77 -32.48 2.71
C SER A 5 19.75 -31.35 3.10
N PRO A 6 20.58 -30.85 2.17
CA PRO A 6 21.53 -29.79 2.47
C PRO A 6 20.83 -28.50 2.94
N LEU A 7 19.58 -28.27 2.50
CA LEU A 7 18.73 -27.15 2.91
C LEU A 7 17.90 -27.36 4.19
N ARG A 8 18.18 -28.39 5.00
CA ARG A 8 17.31 -28.75 6.16
C ARG A 8 17.04 -27.60 7.13
N ARG A 9 18.02 -26.72 7.36
CA ARG A 9 17.91 -25.55 8.26
C ARG A 9 16.95 -24.50 7.70
N TRP A 10 17.08 -24.22 6.41
CA TRP A 10 16.42 -23.10 5.74
C TRP A 10 15.09 -23.46 5.11
N LYS A 11 14.80 -24.76 4.88
CA LYS A 11 13.57 -25.23 4.23
C LYS A 11 12.27 -24.62 4.81
N PRO A 12 12.08 -24.51 6.15
CA PRO A 12 10.85 -23.91 6.70
C PRO A 12 10.77 -22.39 6.53
N PHE A 13 11.90 -21.72 6.30
CA PHE A 13 12.02 -20.25 6.35
C PHE A 13 12.35 -19.63 5.00
N PHE A 14 12.52 -20.44 3.95
CA PHE A 14 13.09 -19.97 2.69
C PHE A 14 12.25 -18.86 2.03
N ALA A 15 10.92 -18.93 2.17
CA ALA A 15 10.01 -17.87 1.70
C ALA A 15 10.28 -16.50 2.34
N ALA A 16 10.84 -16.47 3.56
CA ALA A 16 11.14 -15.24 4.28
C ALA A 16 12.16 -14.36 3.54
N PHE A 17 13.08 -14.93 2.76
CA PHE A 17 14.06 -14.14 2.01
C PHE A 17 13.38 -13.18 1.02
N GLY A 18 12.44 -13.68 0.23
CA GLY A 18 11.72 -12.86 -0.74
C GLY A 18 10.83 -11.81 -0.07
N LEU A 19 10.17 -12.19 1.04
CA LEU A 19 9.31 -11.27 1.80
C LEU A 19 10.12 -10.14 2.44
N VAL A 20 11.25 -10.46 3.06
CA VAL A 20 12.13 -9.46 3.68
C VAL A 20 12.76 -8.55 2.62
N ASP A 21 13.21 -9.08 1.48
CA ASP A 21 13.75 -8.23 0.42
C ASP A 21 12.68 -7.27 -0.14
N ALA A 22 11.46 -7.76 -0.41
CA ALA A 22 10.36 -6.92 -0.86
C ALA A 22 9.96 -5.86 0.18
N ALA A 23 10.01 -6.21 1.47
CA ALA A 23 9.77 -5.31 2.59
C ALA A 23 10.80 -4.17 2.65
N ILE A 24 12.08 -4.48 2.46
CA ILE A 24 13.16 -3.50 2.42
C ILE A 24 13.02 -2.59 1.19
N GLU A 25 12.75 -3.16 0.01
CA GLU A 25 12.53 -2.39 -1.23
C GLU A 25 11.31 -1.46 -1.12
N ALA A 26 10.25 -1.89 -0.42
CA ALA A 26 9.07 -1.08 -0.14
C ALA A 26 9.35 0.11 0.80
N ALA A 27 10.39 0.02 1.65
CA ALA A 27 10.80 1.11 2.52
C ALA A 27 11.47 2.26 1.74
N GLY A 28 12.08 1.98 0.59
CA GLY A 28 12.60 3.02 -0.30
C GLY A 28 13.37 2.50 -1.52
N PRO A 29 13.33 3.24 -2.65
CA PRO A 29 13.92 2.81 -3.92
C PRO A 29 15.46 2.73 -3.94
N ALA A 30 16.14 3.34 -2.96
CA ALA A 30 17.58 3.24 -2.80
C ALA A 30 18.05 1.90 -2.19
N LEU A 31 17.11 1.07 -1.72
CA LEU A 31 17.39 -0.17 -1.00
C LEU A 31 17.26 -1.41 -1.89
N CYS A 32 17.74 -1.34 -3.13
CA CYS A 32 17.72 -2.46 -4.07
C CYS A 32 18.42 -3.71 -3.49
N ARG A 33 17.83 -4.89 -3.69
CA ARG A 33 18.34 -6.17 -3.15
C ARG A 33 18.86 -7.12 -4.23
N ASP A 34 18.98 -6.69 -5.48
CA ASP A 34 19.32 -7.57 -6.61
C ASP A 34 20.69 -8.24 -6.45
N GLU A 35 21.73 -7.48 -6.10
CA GLU A 35 23.08 -8.03 -5.87
C GLU A 35 23.08 -9.05 -4.73
N LEU A 36 22.38 -8.74 -3.63
CA LEU A 36 22.28 -9.66 -2.50
C LEU A 36 21.49 -10.92 -2.86
N ARG A 37 20.43 -10.79 -3.66
CA ARG A 37 19.63 -11.91 -4.17
C ARG A 37 20.46 -12.80 -5.08
N GLY A 38 21.31 -12.22 -5.92
CA GLY A 38 22.29 -12.91 -6.76
C GLY A 38 23.30 -13.70 -5.91
N ALA A 39 24.01 -13.03 -5.01
CA ALA A 39 25.00 -13.67 -4.13
C ALA A 39 24.40 -14.77 -3.24
N ARG A 40 23.19 -14.54 -2.71
CA ARG A 40 22.45 -15.58 -1.98
C ARG A 40 22.08 -16.76 -2.89
N GLY A 41 21.69 -16.48 -4.12
CA GLY A 41 21.40 -17.50 -5.14
C GLY A 41 22.60 -18.41 -5.42
N GLU A 42 23.79 -17.83 -5.57
CA GLU A 42 25.05 -18.58 -5.72
C GLU A 42 25.27 -19.50 -4.52
N VAL A 43 25.15 -19.00 -3.28
CA VAL A 43 25.31 -19.84 -2.08
C VAL A 43 24.29 -20.98 -2.02
N VAL A 44 23.04 -20.74 -2.45
CA VAL A 44 22.02 -21.79 -2.52
C VAL A 44 22.37 -22.83 -3.59
N GLU A 45 22.94 -22.41 -4.73
CA GLU A 45 23.42 -23.31 -5.78
C GLU A 45 24.57 -24.18 -5.27
N LEU A 46 25.57 -23.59 -4.62
CA LEU A 46 26.66 -24.34 -3.97
C LEU A 46 26.10 -25.35 -2.97
N LEU A 47 25.14 -24.93 -2.13
CA LEU A 47 24.53 -25.80 -1.12
C LEU A 47 23.77 -26.98 -1.74
N CYS A 48 23.12 -26.79 -2.89
CA CYS A 48 22.47 -27.87 -3.63
C CYS A 48 23.47 -28.85 -4.26
N GLY A 49 24.69 -28.40 -4.57
CA GLY A 49 25.76 -29.22 -5.12
C GLY A 49 26.48 -30.10 -4.10
N VAL A 50 26.31 -29.86 -2.80
CA VAL A 50 27.00 -30.62 -1.74
C VAL A 50 26.53 -32.09 -1.72
N PRO A 51 27.44 -33.07 -1.83
CA PRO A 51 27.08 -34.49 -1.84
C PRO A 51 26.55 -34.96 -0.49
N ALA A 52 25.75 -36.04 -0.51
CA ALA A 52 25.20 -36.67 0.68
C ALA A 52 26.33 -37.24 1.57
N GLY A 53 26.76 -36.47 2.57
CA GLY A 53 27.93 -36.78 3.40
C GLY A 53 28.81 -35.55 3.69
N GLY A 54 28.71 -34.50 2.87
CA GLY A 54 29.36 -33.20 3.05
C GLY A 54 28.71 -32.32 4.12
N GLY A 55 28.37 -32.91 5.27
CA GLY A 55 27.60 -32.22 6.32
C GLY A 55 28.25 -30.94 6.84
N GLY A 56 29.59 -30.89 6.89
CA GLY A 56 30.35 -29.71 7.32
C GLY A 56 30.29 -28.56 6.32
N GLU A 57 30.50 -28.84 5.02
CA GLU A 57 30.41 -27.84 3.96
C GLU A 57 28.97 -27.28 3.83
N ALA A 58 27.97 -28.15 3.90
CA ALA A 58 26.57 -27.73 3.91
C ALA A 58 26.23 -26.85 5.13
N GLU A 59 26.87 -27.11 6.28
CA GLU A 59 26.69 -26.34 7.51
C GLU A 59 27.35 -24.96 7.40
N GLU A 60 28.54 -24.86 6.81
CA GLU A 60 29.23 -23.58 6.55
C GLU A 60 28.42 -22.70 5.58
N LEU A 61 27.92 -23.27 4.48
CA LEU A 61 27.05 -22.56 3.55
C LEU A 61 25.71 -22.16 4.20
N CYS A 62 25.15 -22.99 5.08
CA CYS A 62 23.99 -22.61 5.88
C CYS A 62 24.30 -21.43 6.81
N ALA A 63 25.49 -21.37 7.41
CA ALA A 63 25.91 -20.23 8.23
C ALA A 63 26.08 -18.94 7.41
N VAL A 64 26.53 -19.05 6.15
CA VAL A 64 26.56 -17.90 5.22
C VAL A 64 25.13 -17.39 4.93
N LEU A 65 24.16 -18.28 4.71
CA LEU A 65 22.74 -17.91 4.57
C LEU A 65 22.18 -17.26 5.85
N ASP A 66 22.60 -17.72 7.03
CA ASP A 66 22.29 -17.08 8.32
C ASP A 66 22.83 -15.64 8.38
N GLY A 67 24.04 -15.43 7.84
CA GLY A 67 24.62 -14.10 7.65
C GLY A 67 23.74 -13.21 6.76
N PHE A 68 23.39 -13.68 5.56
CA PHE A 68 22.53 -12.93 4.63
C PHE A 68 21.20 -12.52 5.26
N MET A 69 20.50 -13.44 5.91
CA MET A 69 19.21 -13.12 6.56
C MET A 69 19.40 -12.12 7.70
N ALA A 70 20.45 -12.28 8.51
CA ALA A 70 20.71 -11.36 9.61
C ALA A 70 21.01 -9.94 9.11
N GLU A 71 21.78 -9.77 8.02
CA GLU A 71 21.99 -8.46 7.41
C GLU A 71 20.67 -7.87 6.86
N SER A 72 19.82 -8.69 6.25
CA SER A 72 18.49 -8.26 5.81
C SER A 72 17.63 -7.79 6.98
N LEU A 73 17.61 -8.53 8.09
CA LEU A 73 16.84 -8.15 9.28
C LEU A 73 17.38 -6.89 9.95
N LEU A 74 18.70 -6.69 9.97
CA LEU A 74 19.32 -5.45 10.44
C LEU A 74 18.92 -4.26 9.57
N THR A 75 18.94 -4.43 8.25
CA THR A 75 18.50 -3.40 7.31
C THR A 75 17.02 -3.05 7.54
N LEU A 76 16.19 -4.09 7.75
CA LEU A 76 14.77 -3.92 8.03
C LEU A 76 14.52 -3.23 9.38
N GLN A 77 15.35 -3.49 10.39
CA GLN A 77 15.29 -2.81 11.68
C GLN A 77 15.67 -1.33 11.59
N ALA A 78 16.56 -0.97 10.67
CA ALA A 78 16.97 0.41 10.43
C ALA A 78 15.92 1.24 9.66
N VAL A 79 14.83 0.61 9.19
CA VAL A 79 13.74 1.32 8.52
C VAL A 79 13.07 2.28 9.51
N PRO A 80 12.87 3.57 9.16
CA PRO A 80 12.20 4.54 10.01
C PRO A 80 10.79 4.10 10.41
N ALA A 81 10.35 4.47 11.62
CA ALA A 81 9.04 4.08 12.17
C ALA A 81 7.87 4.52 11.26
N GLU A 82 8.03 5.64 10.57
CA GLU A 82 7.06 6.23 9.63
C GLU A 82 6.91 5.42 8.33
N ALA A 83 7.88 4.56 8.02
CA ALA A 83 7.84 3.66 6.88
C ALA A 83 7.29 2.27 7.27
N VAL A 84 7.19 1.94 8.56
CA VAL A 84 6.70 0.63 9.04
C VAL A 84 5.30 0.27 8.50
N PRO A 85 4.30 1.18 8.46
CA PRO A 85 2.99 0.84 7.88
C PRO A 85 3.08 0.44 6.40
N ARG A 86 3.95 1.09 5.63
CA ARG A 86 4.18 0.77 4.22
C ARG A 86 4.89 -0.58 4.05
N VAL A 87 5.86 -0.86 4.92
CA VAL A 87 6.56 -2.14 4.97
C VAL A 87 5.62 -3.28 5.30
N LEU A 88 4.78 -3.13 6.33
CA LEU A 88 3.79 -4.14 6.72
C LEU A 88 2.72 -4.34 5.64
N ALA A 89 2.40 -3.31 4.85
CA ALA A 89 1.47 -3.41 3.74
C ALA A 89 2.06 -4.10 2.49
N SER A 90 3.38 -4.36 2.43
CA SER A 90 4.00 -4.98 1.25
C SER A 90 3.57 -6.45 1.07
N SER A 91 3.28 -7.16 2.16
CA SER A 91 2.77 -8.53 2.14
C SER A 91 2.08 -8.88 3.45
N ALA A 92 0.94 -9.58 3.36
CA ALA A 92 0.24 -10.12 4.53
C ALA A 92 1.05 -11.17 5.28
N ASP A 93 1.94 -11.90 4.58
CA ASP A 93 2.70 -13.02 5.13
C ASP A 93 4.02 -12.57 5.77
N LEU A 94 4.41 -11.29 5.65
CA LEU A 94 5.69 -10.77 6.14
C LEU A 94 5.82 -10.92 7.66
N ALA A 95 4.76 -10.53 8.39
CA ALA A 95 4.75 -10.60 9.86
C ALA A 95 4.82 -12.06 10.34
N GLU A 96 4.14 -12.97 9.66
CA GLU A 96 4.20 -14.41 9.96
C GLU A 96 5.59 -14.97 9.68
N ALA A 97 6.20 -14.64 8.54
CA ALA A 97 7.53 -15.09 8.16
C ALA A 97 8.60 -14.63 9.16
N ILE A 98 8.58 -13.36 9.57
CA ILE A 98 9.50 -12.83 10.59
C ILE A 98 9.19 -13.45 11.97
N GLY A 99 7.90 -13.67 12.26
CA GLY A 99 7.47 -14.43 13.43
C GLY A 99 8.10 -15.82 13.51
N ALA A 100 8.08 -16.56 12.40
CA ALA A 100 8.69 -17.89 12.29
C ALA A 100 10.22 -17.84 12.49
N LEU A 101 10.90 -16.83 11.96
CA LEU A 101 12.36 -16.64 12.12
C LEU A 101 12.79 -16.51 13.59
N ARG A 102 11.89 -16.18 14.52
CA ARG A 102 12.17 -16.16 15.97
C ARG A 102 12.48 -17.54 16.56
N CYS A 103 12.21 -18.61 15.81
CA CYS A 103 12.50 -20.00 16.15
C CYS A 103 13.67 -20.59 15.33
N HIS A 104 14.36 -19.77 14.53
CA HIS A 104 15.49 -20.19 13.70
C HIS A 104 16.66 -20.75 14.52
N GLN A 105 17.53 -21.61 13.95
CA GLN A 105 18.65 -22.19 14.71
C GLN A 105 19.77 -21.18 15.03
N SER A 106 20.01 -20.22 14.13
CA SER A 106 20.96 -19.11 14.36
C SER A 106 20.43 -18.13 15.42
N ALA A 107 21.20 -17.95 16.49
CA ALA A 107 20.88 -17.03 17.58
C ALA A 107 20.78 -15.58 17.10
N ARG A 108 21.65 -15.19 16.16
CA ARG A 108 21.65 -13.84 15.56
C ARG A 108 20.35 -13.57 14.79
N VAL A 109 19.95 -14.51 13.92
CA VAL A 109 18.69 -14.40 13.16
C VAL A 109 17.48 -14.33 14.11
N ARG A 110 17.41 -15.21 15.11
CA ARG A 110 16.31 -15.16 16.10
C ARG A 110 16.25 -13.85 16.87
N GLY A 111 17.41 -13.32 17.30
CA GLY A 111 17.50 -12.08 18.06
C GLY A 111 16.97 -10.90 17.26
N LEU A 112 17.49 -10.74 16.05
CA LEU A 112 17.05 -9.67 15.14
C LEU A 112 15.57 -9.77 14.77
N ALA A 113 15.07 -10.97 14.51
CA ALA A 113 13.64 -11.17 14.24
C ALA A 113 12.76 -10.73 15.43
N ARG A 114 13.20 -10.95 16.67
CA ARG A 114 12.49 -10.45 17.87
C ARG A 114 12.54 -8.93 17.97
N ASP A 115 13.68 -8.33 17.68
CA ASP A 115 13.85 -6.88 17.76
C ASP A 115 13.03 -6.16 16.69
N VAL A 116 12.98 -6.68 15.46
CA VAL A 116 12.12 -6.18 14.38
C VAL A 116 10.65 -6.23 14.79
N VAL A 117 10.17 -7.38 15.29
CA VAL A 117 8.77 -7.51 15.75
C VAL A 117 8.46 -6.53 16.88
N ARG A 118 9.36 -6.38 17.87
CA ARG A 118 9.18 -5.41 18.96
C ARG A 118 9.11 -3.98 18.45
N GLY A 119 10.02 -3.61 17.53
CA GLY A 119 10.04 -2.27 16.94
C GLY A 119 8.76 -1.97 16.15
N TRP A 120 8.27 -2.93 15.38
CA TRP A 120 7.02 -2.77 14.62
C TRP A 120 5.79 -2.70 15.52
N SER A 121 5.71 -3.53 16.56
CA SER A 121 4.63 -3.45 17.55
C SER A 121 4.58 -2.06 18.20
N ALA A 122 5.73 -1.53 18.64
CA ALA A 122 5.80 -0.19 19.21
C ALA A 122 5.37 0.90 18.21
N ALA A 123 5.83 0.83 16.96
CA ALA A 123 5.44 1.80 15.93
C ALA A 123 3.93 1.78 15.62
N VAL A 124 3.31 0.60 15.63
CA VAL A 124 1.86 0.42 15.44
C VAL A 124 1.08 0.91 16.66
N GLU A 125 1.54 0.61 17.88
CA GLU A 125 0.94 1.11 19.12
C GLU A 125 0.96 2.64 19.19
N ASP A 126 2.08 3.25 18.80
CA ASP A 126 2.20 4.71 18.68
C ASP A 126 1.25 5.28 17.63
N ASP A 127 1.08 4.59 16.50
CA ASP A 127 0.15 5.03 15.45
C ASP A 127 -1.32 4.96 15.89
N ILE A 128 -1.69 3.87 16.58
CA ILE A 128 -3.00 3.72 17.20
C ILE A 128 -3.23 4.85 18.22
N ALA A 129 -2.26 5.13 19.09
CA ALA A 129 -2.36 6.20 20.08
C ALA A 129 -2.54 7.58 19.42
N ARG A 130 -1.78 7.87 18.35
CA ARG A 130 -1.92 9.10 17.56
C ARG A 130 -3.32 9.20 16.92
N ALA A 131 -3.80 8.11 16.32
CA ALA A 131 -5.12 8.07 15.71
C ALA A 131 -6.24 8.27 16.75
N SER A 132 -6.16 7.62 17.90
CA SER A 132 -7.10 7.81 19.01
C SER A 132 -7.10 9.25 19.52
N ALA A 133 -5.92 9.87 19.67
CA ALA A 133 -5.82 11.27 20.07
C ALA A 133 -6.42 12.24 19.04
N ALA A 134 -6.26 11.95 17.74
CA ALA A 134 -6.89 12.73 16.68
C ALA A 134 -8.41 12.60 16.71
N MET A 135 -8.94 11.39 16.93
CA MET A 135 -10.37 11.15 17.06
C MET A 135 -10.97 11.86 18.29
N ALA A 136 -10.28 11.86 19.42
CA ALA A 136 -10.73 12.59 20.62
C ALA A 136 -10.85 14.10 20.38
N LYS A 137 -9.88 14.70 19.67
CA LYS A 137 -9.94 16.12 19.28
C LYS A 137 -11.15 16.44 18.39
N LEU A 138 -11.55 15.51 17.50
CA LEU A 138 -12.75 15.69 16.68
C LEU A 138 -14.04 15.61 17.52
N ASP A 139 -14.08 14.75 18.54
CA ASP A 139 -15.20 14.66 19.47
C ASP A 139 -15.35 15.95 20.30
N ASP A 140 -14.24 16.50 20.79
CA ASP A 140 -14.22 17.78 21.52
C ASP A 140 -14.76 18.94 20.67
N LEU A 141 -14.48 18.96 19.35
CA LEU A 141 -15.02 19.96 18.43
C LEU A 141 -16.52 19.78 18.15
N CYS A 142 -17.03 18.55 18.21
CA CYS A 142 -18.45 18.24 18.06
C CYS A 142 -19.23 18.52 19.36
N ARG A 143 -18.56 18.54 20.50
CA ARG A 143 -19.16 18.82 21.81
C ARG A 143 -19.46 20.31 21.94
N VAL A 144 -20.70 20.70 21.66
CA VAL A 144 -21.19 22.08 21.89
C VAL A 144 -20.94 22.46 23.36
N PRO A 145 -20.21 23.55 23.66
CA PRO A 145 -20.00 23.96 25.04
C PRO A 145 -21.32 24.43 25.64
N ALA A 146 -21.90 23.60 26.51
CA ALA A 146 -23.06 23.93 27.33
C ALA A 146 -22.63 24.76 28.55
N ALA A 147 -21.98 25.91 28.34
CA ALA A 147 -21.56 26.78 29.45
C ALA A 147 -21.30 28.21 28.99
N GLU A 148 -22.35 28.96 28.68
CA GLU A 148 -22.44 30.42 28.88
C GLU A 148 -23.94 30.74 29.08
N ALA A 149 -24.51 30.24 30.17
CA ALA A 149 -25.86 30.59 30.61
C ALA A 149 -25.87 30.84 32.12
N SER A 150 -25.08 31.82 32.57
CA SER A 150 -25.34 32.55 33.83
C SER A 150 -24.42 33.76 33.96
N ARG A 151 -24.87 34.90 33.43
CA ARG A 151 -24.57 36.20 34.03
C ARG A 151 -25.86 37.03 34.04
N PRO A 152 -26.36 37.48 35.21
CA PRO A 152 -27.49 38.39 35.27
C PRO A 152 -27.05 39.81 34.93
N SER A 153 -27.85 40.49 34.11
CA SER A 153 -27.73 41.91 33.76
C SER A 153 -27.90 42.81 34.99
N PRO A 154 -27.27 44.00 35.03
CA PRO A 154 -27.82 45.14 35.73
C PRO A 154 -28.47 46.12 34.74
N VAL A 155 -29.76 46.32 35.01
CA VAL A 155 -30.62 47.49 34.80
C VAL A 155 -29.93 48.80 34.35
N ALA A 156 -30.54 49.42 33.34
CA ALA A 156 -30.32 50.80 32.90
C ALA A 156 -30.74 51.82 33.97
N LEU A 157 -30.18 53.05 33.90
CA LEU A 157 -30.94 54.32 33.93
C LEU A 157 -30.03 55.54 33.63
N SER A 158 -30.49 56.31 32.64
CA SER A 158 -30.51 57.79 32.54
C SER A 158 -29.25 58.65 32.33
N VAL A 159 -29.13 59.13 31.07
CA VAL A 159 -29.12 60.53 30.58
C VAL A 159 -28.40 61.63 31.38
N SER A 160 -27.45 62.31 30.73
CA SER A 160 -27.37 63.78 30.72
C SER A 160 -26.61 64.33 29.51
N HIS A 161 -27.08 65.49 29.04
CA HIS A 161 -26.74 66.21 27.81
C HIS A 161 -25.52 67.14 27.98
N GLY A 162 -24.80 67.43 26.89
CA GLY A 162 -23.99 68.66 26.75
C GLY A 162 -23.02 68.67 25.56
N PRO A 163 -22.85 69.76 24.77
CA PRO A 163 -22.46 69.69 23.35
C PRO A 163 -21.14 70.41 22.98
N ARG A 164 -20.56 70.07 21.81
CA ARG A 164 -20.17 70.97 20.68
C ARG A 164 -18.91 70.55 19.90
N THR A 165 -19.09 70.53 18.56
CA THR A 165 -18.20 70.97 17.43
C THR A 165 -16.77 70.39 17.35
N VAL A 166 -16.29 69.85 16.22
CA VAL A 166 -15.93 70.56 14.97
C VAL A 166 -15.90 69.56 13.77
N THR A 167 -16.35 70.02 12.60
CA THR A 167 -16.06 69.51 11.23
C THR A 167 -15.38 70.68 10.46
N PRO A 168 -14.77 70.57 9.24
CA PRO A 168 -15.14 69.66 8.14
C PRO A 168 -14.07 69.25 7.07
N ARG A 169 -14.54 68.44 6.08
CA ARG A 169 -14.12 68.22 4.66
C ARG A 169 -12.89 67.31 4.41
N ALA A 170 -12.87 66.39 3.43
CA ALA A 170 -13.40 66.43 2.05
C ALA A 170 -13.78 65.02 1.46
N PRO A 171 -14.46 64.93 0.29
CA PRO A 171 -15.39 63.84 -0.10
C PRO A 171 -14.99 63.02 -1.36
N THR A 172 -15.75 61.94 -1.69
CA THR A 172 -16.33 61.50 -3.02
C THR A 172 -16.86 60.03 -2.90
N ALA A 173 -18.18 59.79 -2.68
CA ALA A 173 -19.28 59.39 -3.60
C ALA A 173 -19.26 57.89 -4.09
N ILE A 174 -20.07 56.93 -3.57
CA ILE A 174 -21.53 56.56 -3.75
C ILE A 174 -21.70 55.30 -4.68
N PRO A 175 -22.74 54.41 -4.61
CA PRO A 175 -23.81 54.09 -3.61
C PRO A 175 -23.83 52.59 -3.13
N GLN A 176 -24.29 52.27 -1.89
CA GLN A 176 -25.64 51.78 -1.47
C GLN A 176 -26.13 50.49 -2.19
N SER A 177 -26.58 49.41 -1.54
CA SER A 177 -27.51 49.33 -0.40
C SER A 177 -27.46 47.97 0.35
N LEU A 178 -27.78 48.04 1.64
CA LEU A 178 -28.05 46.92 2.57
C LEU A 178 -29.58 46.59 2.54
N PRO A 179 -30.05 45.46 3.09
CA PRO A 179 -30.42 45.55 4.50
C PRO A 179 -30.10 44.33 5.36
N LYS A 180 -29.60 44.64 6.56
CA LYS A 180 -29.59 43.82 7.77
C LYS A 180 -31.02 43.38 8.10
N ARG A 181 -31.21 42.08 8.36
CA ARG A 181 -32.36 41.56 9.11
C ARG A 181 -31.89 41.09 10.49
N THR A 182 -32.45 41.71 11.51
CA THR A 182 -32.50 41.26 12.91
C THR A 182 -33.32 39.96 13.01
N PRO A 183 -32.96 38.99 13.87
CA PRO A 183 -33.80 37.84 14.17
C PRO A 183 -34.79 38.15 15.32
N PRO A 184 -36.07 37.71 15.25
CA PRO A 184 -36.95 37.63 16.41
C PRO A 184 -36.74 36.32 17.18
N PRO A 185 -37.15 36.25 18.47
CA PRO A 185 -36.87 35.12 19.34
C PRO A 185 -37.74 33.90 19.01
N ALA A 186 -37.21 32.72 19.33
CA ALA A 186 -37.81 31.42 19.08
C ALA A 186 -39.20 31.26 19.72
N GLY A 187 -40.19 30.98 18.88
CA GLY A 187 -41.49 30.42 19.25
C GLY A 187 -41.72 29.13 18.49
N ARG A 188 -41.84 28.03 19.23
CA ARG A 188 -42.15 26.67 18.77
C ARG A 188 -43.49 26.64 18.00
N ALA A 189 -43.48 26.23 16.73
CA ALA A 189 -44.59 25.54 16.06
C ALA A 189 -44.19 25.12 14.63
N THR A 190 -44.43 23.84 14.33
CA THR A 190 -44.48 23.22 13.00
C THR A 190 -45.05 24.15 11.93
N ARG A 191 -44.29 24.46 10.88
CA ARG A 191 -44.82 25.09 9.66
C ARG A 191 -44.01 24.63 8.46
N ASP A 192 -44.58 23.74 7.68
CA ASP A 192 -44.08 23.35 6.36
C ASP A 192 -44.01 24.60 5.46
N CYS A 193 -42.81 24.99 5.07
CA CYS A 193 -42.56 26.07 4.12
C CYS A 193 -42.29 25.46 2.74
N PRO A 194 -43.19 25.64 1.74
CA PRO A 194 -43.09 25.02 0.41
C PRO A 194 -41.91 25.53 -0.44
N GLU A 195 -41.09 26.44 0.10
CA GLU A 195 -39.99 27.07 -0.61
C GLU A 195 -38.66 26.31 -0.43
N GLU A 196 -38.45 25.68 0.73
CA GLU A 196 -37.29 24.80 0.96
C GLU A 196 -37.45 23.46 0.25
N GLU A 197 -38.68 22.92 0.16
CA GLU A 197 -38.99 21.70 -0.59
C GLU A 197 -38.72 21.88 -2.10
N LYS A 198 -39.10 23.03 -2.68
CA LYS A 198 -38.80 23.37 -4.08
C LYS A 198 -37.30 23.47 -4.35
N LYS A 199 -36.50 24.01 -3.42
CA LYS A 199 -35.03 24.05 -3.54
C LYS A 199 -34.41 22.66 -3.45
N MET A 200 -34.94 21.82 -2.56
CA MET A 200 -34.52 20.43 -2.41
C MET A 200 -34.81 19.62 -3.69
N ASP A 201 -36.00 19.76 -4.26
CA ASP A 201 -36.38 19.08 -5.50
C ASP A 201 -35.59 19.56 -6.71
N ALA A 202 -35.30 20.86 -6.81
CA ALA A 202 -34.44 21.42 -7.85
C ALA A 202 -33.02 20.82 -7.78
N THR A 203 -32.49 20.62 -6.57
CA THR A 203 -31.16 20.04 -6.36
C THR A 203 -31.15 18.55 -6.71
N LYS A 204 -32.19 17.80 -6.30
CA LYS A 204 -32.35 16.37 -6.64
C LYS A 204 -32.50 16.15 -8.15
N ARG A 205 -33.17 17.07 -8.86
CA ARG A 205 -33.32 17.03 -10.32
C ARG A 205 -31.98 17.25 -11.03
N LYS A 206 -31.22 18.26 -10.62
CA LYS A 206 -29.89 18.56 -11.19
C LYS A 206 -28.91 17.41 -11.01
N LEU A 207 -28.91 16.74 -9.86
CA LEU A 207 -28.06 15.57 -9.62
C LEU A 207 -28.38 14.43 -10.61
N ARG A 208 -29.67 14.14 -10.81
CA ARG A 208 -30.14 13.09 -11.71
C ARG A 208 -29.88 13.40 -13.19
N GLU A 209 -29.99 14.67 -13.59
CA GLU A 209 -29.61 15.13 -14.92
C GLU A 209 -28.11 15.00 -15.16
N GLY A 210 -27.27 15.33 -14.15
CA GLY A 210 -25.82 15.17 -14.22
C GLY A 210 -25.41 13.71 -14.47
N TYR A 211 -25.97 12.76 -13.72
CA TYR A 211 -25.70 11.33 -13.94
C TYR A 211 -26.13 10.85 -15.32
N ARG A 212 -27.28 11.32 -15.81
CA ARG A 212 -27.77 10.98 -17.15
C ARG A 212 -26.86 11.51 -18.24
N GLY A 213 -26.41 12.77 -18.13
CA GLY A 213 -25.49 13.37 -19.08
C GLY A 213 -24.14 12.66 -19.17
N VAL A 214 -23.62 12.13 -18.04
CA VAL A 214 -22.39 11.32 -18.04
C VAL A 214 -22.58 9.99 -18.76
N GLU A 215 -23.71 9.30 -18.54
CA GLU A 215 -24.03 8.05 -19.24
C GLU A 215 -24.28 8.27 -20.73
N ASP A 216 -24.96 9.35 -21.10
CA ASP A 216 -25.17 9.72 -22.50
C ASP A 216 -23.84 10.07 -23.18
N ALA A 217 -22.95 10.80 -22.50
CA ALA A 217 -21.59 11.06 -23.00
C ALA A 217 -20.77 9.78 -23.14
N LYS A 218 -20.92 8.81 -22.23
CA LYS A 218 -20.28 7.49 -22.32
C LYS A 218 -20.81 6.69 -23.52
N ARG A 219 -22.11 6.74 -23.80
CA ARG A 219 -22.74 6.12 -24.98
C ARG A 219 -22.32 6.78 -26.29
N GLN A 220 -22.16 8.11 -26.29
CA GLN A 220 -21.70 8.86 -27.47
C GLN A 220 -20.20 8.65 -27.77
N ARG A 221 -19.39 8.31 -26.76
CA ARG A 221 -17.99 7.92 -26.96
C ARG A 221 -17.91 6.48 -27.50
N LYS A 222 -17.72 6.36 -28.82
CA LYS A 222 -17.47 5.08 -29.51
C LYS A 222 -16.09 4.53 -29.10
N ILE A 223 -16.05 3.68 -28.08
CA ILE A 223 -14.84 2.94 -27.69
C ILE A 223 -14.55 1.93 -28.81
N GLN A 224 -13.54 2.20 -29.64
CA GLN A 224 -12.99 1.19 -30.53
C GLN A 224 -12.10 0.27 -29.69
N VAL A 225 -12.55 -0.95 -29.47
CA VAL A 225 -11.70 -2.02 -28.93
C VAL A 225 -10.63 -2.30 -29.97
N ILE A 226 -9.39 -1.90 -29.69
CA ILE A 226 -8.25 -2.25 -30.55
C ILE A 226 -8.10 -3.77 -30.47
N GLN A 227 -8.49 -4.48 -31.54
CA GLN A 227 -8.10 -5.87 -31.71
C GLN A 227 -6.57 -5.90 -31.82
N ALA A 228 -5.92 -6.62 -30.91
CA ALA A 228 -4.48 -6.80 -30.92
C ALA A 228 -4.03 -7.29 -32.31
N PRO A 229 -3.08 -6.60 -32.96
CA PRO A 229 -2.76 -6.90 -34.34
C PRO A 229 -2.02 -8.25 -34.43
N LYS A 230 -2.47 -9.14 -35.33
CA LYS A 230 -1.96 -10.50 -35.60
C LYS A 230 -0.47 -10.58 -35.99
N ILE A 231 0.24 -9.45 -35.99
CA ILE A 231 1.67 -9.34 -36.30
C ILE A 231 2.56 -9.97 -35.24
N LEU A 232 2.07 -10.17 -34.00
CA LEU A 232 2.81 -10.90 -32.98
C LEU A 232 2.85 -12.41 -33.26
N GLU A 233 1.77 -13.00 -33.78
CA GLU A 233 1.72 -14.44 -34.11
C GLU A 233 2.60 -14.81 -35.30
N ARG A 234 2.72 -13.91 -36.29
CA ARG A 234 3.60 -14.14 -37.46
C ARG A 234 5.07 -14.17 -37.08
N ARG A 235 5.50 -13.28 -36.17
CA ARG A 235 6.91 -13.22 -35.70
C ARG A 235 7.32 -14.44 -34.89
N GLN A 236 6.38 -15.04 -34.14
CA GLN A 236 6.61 -16.30 -33.43
C GLN A 236 6.73 -17.50 -34.39
N ARG A 237 6.02 -17.51 -35.51
CA ARG A 237 6.12 -18.57 -36.54
C ARG A 237 7.38 -18.47 -37.40
N GLU A 238 7.87 -17.25 -37.69
CA GLU A 238 9.08 -17.04 -38.48
C GLU A 238 10.39 -17.37 -37.72
N MET A 239 10.36 -17.41 -36.39
CA MET A 239 11.54 -17.67 -35.55
C MET A 239 11.88 -19.15 -35.31
N HIS A 240 11.13 -20.10 -35.88
CA HIS A 240 11.46 -21.54 -35.81
C HIS A 240 11.78 -22.19 -37.17
N PRO A 241 12.89 -21.83 -37.85
CA PRO A 241 13.42 -22.66 -38.93
C PRO A 241 14.16 -23.91 -38.41
N ILE A 242 14.77 -23.85 -37.21
CA ILE A 242 15.81 -24.82 -36.80
C ILE A 242 15.26 -26.14 -36.22
N LEU A 243 14.01 -26.16 -35.74
CA LEU A 243 13.44 -27.36 -35.11
C LEU A 243 12.62 -28.26 -36.04
N ARG A 244 12.23 -27.78 -37.23
CA ARG A 244 11.40 -28.57 -38.16
C ARG A 244 12.22 -29.51 -39.06
N GLU A 245 13.49 -29.19 -39.31
CA GLU A 245 14.35 -29.96 -40.21
C GLU A 245 14.89 -31.25 -39.56
N ARG A 246 15.05 -31.28 -38.23
CA ARG A 246 15.51 -32.48 -37.51
C ARG A 246 14.51 -33.64 -37.51
N SER A 247 13.22 -33.38 -37.74
CA SER A 247 12.17 -34.41 -37.78
C SER A 247 12.03 -35.11 -39.13
N GLN A 248 12.56 -34.57 -40.23
CA GLN A 248 12.42 -35.19 -41.56
C GLN A 248 13.61 -36.09 -41.95
N ALA A 249 14.72 -36.08 -41.19
CA ALA A 249 15.90 -36.90 -41.48
C ALA A 249 15.95 -38.26 -40.74
N ARG A 250 14.89 -38.68 -40.04
CA ARG A 250 14.87 -39.96 -39.27
C ARG A 250 13.71 -40.90 -39.59
N CYS A 251 13.26 -40.93 -40.85
CA CYS A 251 12.54 -42.08 -41.40
C CYS A 251 13.14 -42.44 -42.75
N GLY A 252 14.09 -43.37 -42.73
CA GLY A 252 14.74 -43.90 -43.92
C GLY A 252 15.49 -45.19 -43.62
N THR A 253 14.82 -46.31 -43.88
CA THR A 253 15.40 -47.62 -44.25
C THR A 253 16.29 -48.35 -43.24
N SER A 254 15.70 -49.29 -42.49
CA SER A 254 16.41 -50.50 -42.03
C SER A 254 16.18 -51.63 -43.04
N ALA A 255 17.04 -51.72 -44.05
CA ALA A 255 17.18 -52.93 -44.86
C ALA A 255 18.47 -53.64 -44.44
N VAL A 256 18.36 -54.60 -43.51
CA VAL A 256 19.45 -55.53 -43.20
C VAL A 256 19.26 -56.78 -44.05
N ALA A 257 20.03 -56.85 -45.13
CA ALA A 257 20.30 -58.08 -45.84
C ALA A 257 21.12 -59.02 -44.94
N ARG A 258 20.53 -60.14 -44.51
CA ARG A 258 21.28 -61.26 -43.91
C ARG A 258 21.82 -62.14 -45.03
N ARG A 259 23.10 -61.94 -45.38
CA ARG A 259 23.92 -62.97 -46.03
C ARG A 259 24.45 -63.89 -44.93
N ARG A 260 24.11 -65.18 -44.98
CA ARG A 260 24.85 -66.25 -44.31
C ARG A 260 25.78 -66.89 -45.33
N LEU A 261 27.05 -67.04 -44.93
CA LEU A 261 28.10 -67.75 -45.65
C LEU A 261 27.99 -69.26 -45.37
N LEU A 262 28.28 -70.04 -46.42
CA LEU A 262 29.01 -71.32 -46.45
C LEU A 262 28.76 -72.34 -45.33
N SER A 263 28.07 -73.44 -45.68
CA SER A 263 28.57 -74.83 -45.66
C SER A 263 27.56 -75.72 -46.38
#